data_AF-A0A101T8L7-F1
#
_entry.id   AF-A0A101T8L7-F1
#
_cell.length_a   1.000
_cell.length_b   1.000
_cell.length_c   1.000
_cell.angle_alpha   90.00
_cell.angle_beta   90.00
_cell.angle_gamma   90.00
#
_symmetry.space_group_name_H-M   'P 1'
#
loop_
_entity.id
_entity.type
_entity.pdbx_description
1 polymer ?
#
loop_
_entity_poly.entity_id
_entity_poly.type
_entity_poly.pdbx_seq_one_letter_code
_entity_poly.pdbx_strand_id
1 'polypeptide(L)'
;MRALRVGNFSGFYGDRADALREMLTGGEVDVLTGDYLAELTMLILGRDRLKDPDAGYARTFLSRLEDCLGLAHERGVRIVTNAGGLNPAGLADAVRRLAERLGVPVRVAHVEGDDLGAAHPGALAAHAYLGGFGIAACLRAGADVVITGRVTDAALVTGPAAAHFGWQPGEYDRLAGAVVAGHVLECGTQATGGNYAFFREGDVRRPGFPLAEIHADGSSVVTKHPGTGGFVDVGTVTAQLLYETGGARYLGPDVTARLDTARLAQDGPDRVRIEGVRGEAPPPTLKVGLNRLGGFRNEVVFVLTGLDIEAKAALVREQLADALAKAPPAEVRWDLVRTDRADAGTEETASALLRLVVRDPDQRLVGRALSGAAIELALASYPGFHVPAPPGKGAPYGVFEEAYVPQDAVDHVAVLPDGRRVTVAPAPDASAHATAAPDPLPEPPLPEPLPPGPTRRAPLGLVAGARSGDKGGNANVGVWARSDDAWRWLAHELTAGRFRELIPESRDLPVTRHVLPNLRAVNFVVEGILGAGVAAQARFDPQAKALGEWLRSRHLDIPEALL
;
A
#
# COMPACT_ATOMS: atom_id res chain seq x y z
N MET A 1 37.78 -14.79 -9.52
CA MET A 1 36.59 -15.62 -9.19
C MET A 1 35.46 -15.19 -10.11
N ARG A 2 34.52 -16.07 -10.51
CA ARG A 2 33.36 -15.65 -11.32
C ARG A 2 32.43 -14.77 -10.47
N ALA A 3 31.81 -13.76 -11.10
CA ALA A 3 30.71 -13.03 -10.49
C ALA A 3 29.57 -13.97 -10.07
N LEU A 4 28.80 -13.56 -9.07
CA LEU A 4 27.60 -14.26 -8.62
C LEU A 4 26.38 -13.57 -9.23
N ARG A 5 25.56 -14.31 -9.98
CA ARG A 5 24.31 -13.81 -10.56
C ARG A 5 23.17 -14.09 -9.58
N VAL A 6 22.69 -13.07 -8.88
CA VAL A 6 21.53 -13.17 -7.96
C VAL A 6 20.35 -12.44 -8.56
N GLY A 7 19.16 -13.04 -8.60
CA GLY A 7 17.93 -12.40 -9.07
C GLY A 7 16.76 -12.60 -8.10
N ASN A 8 15.80 -11.69 -8.09
CA ASN A 8 14.60 -11.81 -7.26
C ASN A 8 13.43 -12.41 -8.06
N PHE A 9 12.47 -13.07 -7.39
CA PHE A 9 11.19 -13.52 -7.96
C PHE A 9 9.96 -13.18 -7.11
N SER A 10 10.09 -12.40 -6.04
CA SER A 10 8.96 -11.98 -5.19
C SER A 10 9.34 -10.74 -4.38
N GLY A 11 8.48 -9.71 -4.36
CA GLY A 11 8.61 -8.54 -3.49
C GLY A 11 7.55 -8.44 -2.39
N PHE A 12 6.58 -9.36 -2.33
CA PHE A 12 5.60 -9.47 -1.24
C PHE A 12 4.82 -10.80 -1.26
N TYR A 13 4.17 -11.14 -0.13
CA TYR A 13 3.27 -12.29 -0.06
C TYR A 13 2.01 -12.06 -0.91
N GLY A 14 1.99 -12.68 -2.10
CA GLY A 14 0.91 -12.54 -3.08
C GLY A 14 1.34 -11.97 -4.44
N ASP A 15 2.62 -11.66 -4.62
CA ASP A 15 3.19 -11.13 -5.87
C ASP A 15 3.02 -12.05 -7.11
N ARG A 16 3.47 -11.59 -8.29
CA ARG A 16 3.46 -12.26 -9.60
C ARG A 16 3.75 -13.76 -9.49
N ALA A 17 2.72 -14.57 -9.71
CA ALA A 17 2.80 -16.02 -9.54
C ALA A 17 3.81 -16.69 -10.49
N ASP A 18 3.97 -16.16 -11.71
CA ASP A 18 4.86 -16.70 -12.75
C ASP A 18 6.33 -16.24 -12.63
N ALA A 19 6.67 -15.34 -11.71
CA ALA A 19 8.00 -14.73 -11.60
C ALA A 19 9.14 -15.74 -11.39
N LEU A 20 8.93 -16.78 -10.57
CA LEU A 20 9.96 -17.82 -10.36
C LEU A 20 10.28 -18.56 -11.67
N ARG A 21 9.27 -18.80 -12.51
CA ARG A 21 9.42 -19.41 -13.83
C ARG A 21 9.96 -18.42 -14.86
N GLU A 22 9.60 -17.14 -14.78
CA GLU A 22 10.15 -16.05 -15.60
C GLU A 22 11.69 -15.99 -15.42
N MET A 23 12.16 -15.96 -14.18
CA MET A 23 13.60 -15.92 -13.88
C MET A 23 14.33 -17.24 -14.18
N LEU A 24 13.72 -18.40 -13.89
CA LEU A 24 14.32 -19.70 -14.22
C LEU A 24 14.41 -19.96 -15.73
N THR A 25 13.68 -19.24 -16.58
CA THR A 25 13.71 -19.42 -18.04
C THR A 25 14.36 -18.27 -18.81
N GLY A 26 14.38 -17.04 -18.26
CA GLY A 26 14.87 -15.83 -18.91
C GLY A 26 16.39 -15.75 -19.14
N GLY A 27 17.20 -16.59 -18.48
CA GLY A 27 18.64 -16.64 -18.74
C GLY A 27 19.43 -17.47 -17.72
N GLU A 28 20.69 -17.08 -17.51
CA GLU A 28 21.53 -17.58 -16.43
C GLU A 28 21.26 -16.80 -15.14
N VAL A 29 21.13 -17.53 -14.03
CA VAL A 29 21.15 -17.02 -12.67
C VAL A 29 21.74 -18.11 -11.78
N ASP A 30 22.45 -17.76 -10.70
CA ASP A 30 23.07 -18.73 -9.79
C ASP A 30 22.20 -18.95 -8.54
N VAL A 31 21.57 -17.87 -8.05
CA VAL A 31 20.73 -17.86 -6.86
C VAL A 31 19.49 -17.01 -7.11
N LEU A 32 18.32 -17.55 -6.74
CA LEU A 32 17.06 -16.84 -6.78
C LEU A 32 16.57 -16.53 -5.37
N THR A 33 16.40 -15.24 -5.08
CA THR A 33 15.82 -14.73 -3.84
C THR A 33 14.32 -14.56 -3.99
N GLY A 34 13.57 -14.86 -2.94
CA GLY A 34 12.13 -14.58 -2.90
C GLY A 34 11.76 -13.90 -1.59
N ASP A 35 11.35 -12.64 -1.68
CA ASP A 35 10.84 -11.87 -0.55
C ASP A 35 9.29 -11.92 -0.48
N TYR A 36 8.79 -12.17 0.73
CA TYR A 36 7.39 -12.34 1.08
C TYR A 36 6.97 -11.50 2.30
N LEU A 37 7.92 -11.00 3.10
CA LEU A 37 7.63 -10.57 4.48
C LEU A 37 7.53 -9.04 4.61
N ALA A 38 6.34 -8.49 4.40
CA ALA A 38 5.95 -7.21 4.96
C ALA A 38 5.49 -7.36 6.43
N GLU A 39 5.33 -6.26 7.17
CA GLU A 39 4.76 -6.23 8.52
C GLU A 39 3.36 -6.87 8.53
N LEU A 40 2.55 -6.52 7.52
CA LEU A 40 1.22 -7.11 7.34
C LEU A 40 1.29 -8.63 7.08
N THR A 41 2.33 -9.13 6.39
CA THR A 41 2.55 -10.58 6.26
C THR A 41 2.76 -11.22 7.63
N MET A 42 3.61 -10.63 8.49
CA MET A 42 3.85 -11.17 9.83
C MET A 42 2.56 -11.21 10.68
N LEU A 43 1.72 -10.18 10.60
CA LEU A 43 0.41 -10.17 11.25
C LEU A 43 -0.54 -11.25 10.71
N ILE A 44 -0.61 -11.42 9.39
CA ILE A 44 -1.45 -12.45 8.74
C ILE A 44 -1.00 -13.85 9.17
N LEU A 45 0.30 -14.12 9.12
CA LEU A 45 0.87 -15.41 9.47
C LEU A 45 0.77 -15.70 10.98
N GLY A 46 0.89 -14.69 11.85
CA GLY A 46 0.62 -14.82 13.29
C GLY A 46 -0.85 -15.13 13.58
N ARG A 47 -1.79 -14.51 12.84
CA ARG A 47 -3.22 -14.84 12.92
C ARG A 47 -3.55 -16.23 12.38
N ASP A 48 -2.74 -16.79 11.49
CA ASP A 48 -2.87 -18.19 11.06
C ASP A 48 -2.25 -19.15 12.11
N ARG A 49 -1.06 -18.83 12.65
CA ARG A 49 -0.40 -19.61 13.73
C ARG A 49 -1.25 -19.72 15.00
N LEU A 50 -2.10 -18.73 15.29
CA LEU A 50 -3.09 -18.80 16.38
C LEU A 50 -4.25 -19.78 16.14
N LYS A 51 -4.55 -20.15 14.89
CA LYS A 51 -5.61 -21.12 14.55
C LYS A 51 -5.06 -22.53 14.42
N ASP A 52 -3.81 -22.62 13.95
CA ASP A 52 -3.13 -23.83 13.53
C ASP A 52 -1.63 -23.64 13.85
N PRO A 53 -1.09 -24.28 14.90
CA PRO A 53 0.31 -24.14 15.29
C PRO A 53 1.31 -24.54 14.18
N ASP A 54 0.92 -25.43 13.27
CA ASP A 54 1.75 -25.89 12.15
C ASP A 54 1.76 -24.91 10.96
N ALA A 55 0.97 -23.84 11.01
CA ALA A 55 0.97 -22.77 10.03
C ALA A 55 2.08 -21.73 10.30
N GLY A 56 1.86 -20.45 9.94
CA GLY A 56 2.81 -19.36 10.19
C GLY A 56 3.81 -19.06 9.06
N TYR A 57 3.72 -19.75 7.91
CA TYR A 57 4.55 -19.52 6.72
C TYR A 57 3.72 -19.16 5.47
N ALA A 58 4.38 -18.53 4.48
CA ALA A 58 3.75 -18.05 3.24
C ALA A 58 3.42 -19.21 2.27
N ARG A 59 2.22 -19.79 2.44
CA ARG A 59 1.76 -21.00 1.71
C ARG A 59 1.84 -20.91 0.18
N THR A 60 1.77 -19.72 -0.43
CA THR A 60 1.92 -19.55 -1.88
C THR A 60 3.33 -19.81 -2.40
N PHE A 61 4.36 -19.82 -1.54
CA PHE A 61 5.70 -20.25 -1.94
C PHE A 61 5.70 -21.74 -2.34
N LEU A 62 5.01 -22.59 -1.58
CA LEU A 62 4.95 -24.03 -1.88
C LEU A 62 4.32 -24.31 -3.26
N SER A 63 3.24 -23.61 -3.62
CA SER A 63 2.62 -23.76 -4.95
C SER A 63 3.50 -23.22 -6.08
N ARG A 64 4.18 -22.08 -5.89
CA ARG A 64 5.15 -21.57 -6.88
C ARG A 64 6.34 -22.53 -7.04
N LEU A 65 6.79 -23.14 -5.95
CA LEU A 65 7.91 -24.07 -5.93
C LEU A 65 7.55 -25.43 -6.56
N GLU A 66 6.33 -25.93 -6.38
CA GLU A 66 5.86 -27.18 -6.99
C GLU A 66 5.98 -27.15 -8.53
N ASP A 67 5.63 -26.03 -9.17
CA ASP A 67 5.76 -25.82 -10.61
C ASP A 67 7.22 -25.62 -11.11
N CYS A 68 8.19 -25.46 -10.20
CA CYS A 68 9.53 -24.94 -10.53
C CYS A 68 10.71 -25.73 -9.95
N LEU A 69 10.52 -26.57 -8.92
CA LEU A 69 11.60 -27.19 -8.14
C LEU A 69 12.52 -28.06 -9.01
N GLY A 70 11.95 -28.86 -9.91
CA GLY A 70 12.71 -29.70 -10.85
C GLY A 70 13.59 -28.86 -11.79
N LEU A 71 13.07 -27.75 -12.32
CA LEU A 71 13.79 -26.85 -13.23
C LEU A 71 14.92 -26.09 -12.50
N ALA A 72 14.68 -25.66 -11.26
CA ALA A 72 15.72 -25.06 -10.43
C ALA A 72 16.86 -26.04 -10.15
N HIS A 73 16.53 -27.28 -9.78
CA HIS A 73 17.50 -28.35 -9.52
C HIS A 73 18.28 -28.75 -10.80
N GLU A 74 17.61 -28.94 -11.94
CA GLU A 74 18.23 -29.24 -13.24
C GLU A 74 19.24 -28.17 -13.65
N ARG A 75 18.91 -26.89 -13.43
CA ARG A 75 19.81 -25.76 -13.72
C ARG A 75 20.85 -25.47 -12.62
N GLY A 76 20.82 -26.19 -11.51
CA GLY A 76 21.71 -25.96 -10.36
C GLY A 76 21.47 -24.64 -9.61
N VAL A 77 20.31 -24.01 -9.82
CA VAL A 77 19.93 -22.71 -9.24
C VAL A 77 19.52 -22.91 -7.78
N ARG A 78 20.15 -22.19 -6.86
CA ARG A 78 19.79 -22.23 -5.43
C ARG A 78 18.67 -21.26 -5.13
N ILE A 79 17.79 -21.61 -4.19
CA ILE A 79 16.67 -20.75 -3.78
C ILE A 79 16.87 -20.29 -2.34
N VAL A 80 16.70 -19.00 -2.08
CA VAL A 80 16.78 -18.39 -0.73
C VAL A 80 15.51 -17.56 -0.50
N THR A 81 14.80 -17.77 0.60
CA THR A 81 13.55 -17.04 0.83
C THR A 81 13.20 -16.84 2.31
N ASN A 82 12.62 -15.69 2.62
CA ASN A 82 12.02 -15.38 3.93
C ASN A 82 10.57 -15.91 4.06
N ALA A 83 10.07 -16.68 3.08
CA ALA A 83 8.72 -17.27 3.09
C ALA A 83 8.40 -18.12 4.35
N GLY A 84 9.40 -18.52 5.14
CA GLY A 84 9.22 -19.23 6.41
C GLY A 84 8.48 -18.41 7.46
N GLY A 85 8.58 -17.08 7.43
CA GLY A 85 7.81 -16.19 8.30
C GLY A 85 8.00 -16.48 9.79
N LEU A 86 6.98 -17.04 10.42
CA LEU A 86 6.94 -17.38 11.85
C LEU A 86 7.15 -18.90 12.10
N ASN A 87 7.40 -19.68 11.04
CA ASN A 87 7.62 -21.12 11.11
C ASN A 87 8.54 -21.60 9.95
N PRO A 88 9.82 -21.16 9.92
CA PRO A 88 10.77 -21.59 8.89
C PRO A 88 11.08 -23.09 8.92
N ALA A 89 11.05 -23.72 10.10
CA ALA A 89 11.21 -25.16 10.25
C ALA A 89 10.05 -25.94 9.59
N GLY A 90 8.80 -25.56 9.90
CA GLY A 90 7.60 -26.19 9.31
C GLY A 90 7.51 -26.00 7.79
N LEU A 91 7.96 -24.86 7.26
CA LEU A 91 8.09 -24.68 5.81
C LEU A 91 9.22 -25.51 5.22
N ALA A 92 10.38 -25.63 5.88
CA ALA A 92 11.46 -26.52 5.44
C ALA A 92 11.00 -27.98 5.36
N ASP A 93 10.23 -28.45 6.33
CA ASP A 93 9.64 -29.80 6.29
C ASP A 93 8.54 -29.94 5.24
N ALA A 94 7.77 -28.89 4.95
CA ALA A 94 6.83 -28.89 3.84
C ALA A 94 7.55 -28.95 2.47
N VAL A 95 8.69 -28.27 2.31
CA VAL A 95 9.53 -28.35 1.10
C VAL A 95 10.22 -29.71 0.99
N ARG A 96 10.66 -30.33 2.09
CA ARG A 96 11.19 -31.71 2.09
C ARG A 96 10.14 -32.70 1.58
N ARG A 97 8.92 -32.66 2.12
CA ARG A 97 7.78 -33.49 1.65
C ARG A 97 7.39 -33.22 0.20
N LEU A 98 7.52 -31.97 -0.27
CA LEU A 98 7.29 -31.62 -1.68
C LEU A 98 8.39 -32.20 -2.58
N ALA A 99 9.66 -32.08 -2.19
CA ALA A 99 10.80 -32.63 -2.90
C ALA A 99 10.71 -34.17 -3.03
N GLU A 100 10.36 -34.86 -1.95
CA GLU A 100 10.06 -36.30 -1.93
C GLU A 100 8.91 -36.66 -2.87
N ARG A 101 7.79 -35.92 -2.83
CA ARG A 101 6.62 -36.13 -3.70
C ARG A 101 6.94 -35.97 -5.19
N LEU A 102 7.82 -35.01 -5.53
CA LEU A 102 8.25 -34.73 -6.90
C LEU A 102 9.46 -35.58 -7.35
N GLY A 103 10.09 -36.34 -6.45
CA GLY A 103 11.30 -37.11 -6.73
C GLY A 103 12.55 -36.27 -6.99
N VAL A 104 12.60 -35.01 -6.52
CA VAL A 104 13.71 -34.08 -6.79
C VAL A 104 14.66 -34.03 -5.58
N PRO A 105 15.93 -34.46 -5.70
CA PRO A 105 16.83 -34.61 -4.55
C PRO A 105 17.50 -33.28 -4.13
N VAL A 106 16.72 -32.35 -3.59
CA VAL A 106 17.22 -31.07 -3.04
C VAL A 106 17.53 -31.14 -1.53
N ARG A 107 18.60 -30.47 -1.12
CA ARG A 107 19.00 -30.29 0.28
C ARG A 107 18.36 -29.02 0.84
N VAL A 108 17.49 -29.18 1.83
CA VAL A 108 16.71 -28.08 2.43
C VAL A 108 17.27 -27.73 3.81
N ALA A 109 17.66 -26.47 3.98
CA ALA A 109 18.16 -25.87 5.22
C ALA A 109 17.28 -24.69 5.66
N HIS A 110 17.41 -24.24 6.91
CA HIS A 110 16.68 -23.05 7.36
C HIS A 110 17.44 -22.20 8.38
N VAL A 111 16.98 -20.96 8.58
CA VAL A 111 17.46 -20.02 9.61
C VAL A 111 16.29 -19.70 10.56
N GLU A 112 16.59 -19.69 11.86
CA GLU A 112 15.64 -19.57 12.97
C GLU A 112 16.19 -18.62 14.06
N GLY A 113 15.42 -18.46 15.14
CA GLY A 113 15.81 -17.68 16.33
C GLY A 113 15.47 -16.20 16.22
N ASP A 114 14.76 -15.81 15.16
CA ASP A 114 14.10 -14.53 15.01
C ASP A 114 12.89 -14.39 15.96
N ASP A 115 12.20 -15.48 16.30
CA ASP A 115 11.02 -15.45 17.18
C ASP A 115 11.38 -15.20 18.65
N LEU A 116 11.12 -13.96 19.10
CA LEU A 116 11.27 -13.47 20.47
C LEU A 116 9.92 -13.41 21.21
N GLY A 117 8.88 -14.13 20.76
CA GLY A 117 7.53 -14.10 21.33
C GLY A 117 7.48 -14.38 22.84
N ALA A 118 8.39 -15.21 23.35
CA ALA A 118 8.53 -15.48 24.78
C ALA A 118 9.06 -14.28 25.59
N ALA A 119 9.89 -13.42 24.98
CA ALA A 119 10.41 -12.20 25.61
C ALA A 119 9.43 -11.01 25.50
N HIS A 120 8.46 -11.08 24.59
CA HIS A 120 7.46 -10.03 24.36
C HIS A 120 6.02 -10.54 24.60
N PRO A 121 5.65 -10.91 25.85
CA PRO A 121 4.29 -11.32 26.16
C PRO A 121 3.27 -10.25 25.77
N GLY A 122 2.20 -10.67 25.09
CA GLY A 122 1.20 -9.77 24.50
C GLY A 122 1.55 -9.24 23.10
N ALA A 123 2.67 -9.65 22.49
CA ALA A 123 2.82 -9.64 21.04
C ALA A 123 2.11 -10.88 20.43
N LEU A 124 1.58 -10.73 19.22
CA LEU A 124 1.09 -11.82 18.40
C LEU A 124 2.24 -12.51 17.64
N ALA A 125 3.22 -11.71 17.23
CA ALA A 125 4.49 -12.15 16.65
C ALA A 125 5.55 -11.10 17.02
N ALA A 126 6.72 -11.52 17.47
CA ALA A 126 7.82 -10.63 17.82
C ALA A 126 9.08 -11.15 17.13
N HIS A 127 9.43 -10.58 15.97
CA HIS A 127 10.45 -11.18 15.10
C HIS A 127 11.61 -10.23 14.82
N ALA A 128 12.80 -10.68 15.16
CA ALA A 128 14.04 -9.93 15.02
C ALA A 128 14.59 -10.05 13.57
N TYR A 129 15.04 -8.95 12.97
CA TYR A 129 15.49 -8.89 11.57
C TYR A 129 16.90 -9.49 11.37
N LEU A 130 17.02 -10.82 11.31
CA LEU A 130 18.31 -11.52 11.22
C LEU A 130 19.15 -11.15 9.97
N GLY A 131 20.47 -11.37 10.08
CA GLY A 131 21.45 -11.10 9.00
C GLY A 131 21.69 -12.26 8.02
N GLY A 132 22.53 -12.02 7.03
CA GLY A 132 22.82 -12.97 5.94
C GLY A 132 23.79 -14.08 6.32
N PHE A 133 24.55 -13.95 7.43
CA PHE A 133 25.53 -14.98 7.81
C PHE A 133 24.91 -16.34 8.14
N GLY A 134 23.67 -16.40 8.64
CA GLY A 134 22.94 -17.66 8.82
C GLY A 134 22.66 -18.36 7.49
N ILE A 135 22.14 -17.61 6.51
CA ILE A 135 21.96 -18.08 5.12
C ILE A 135 23.31 -18.54 4.54
N ALA A 136 24.38 -17.78 4.79
CA ALA A 136 25.71 -18.10 4.30
C ALA A 136 26.27 -19.39 4.92
N ALA A 137 25.91 -19.74 6.16
CA ALA A 137 26.26 -21.03 6.76
C ALA A 137 25.49 -22.18 6.09
N CYS A 138 24.17 -22.05 5.89
CA CYS A 138 23.36 -23.03 5.18
C CYS A 138 23.87 -23.31 3.75
N LEU A 139 24.18 -22.26 2.98
CA LEU A 139 24.70 -22.38 1.62
C LEU A 139 26.12 -22.98 1.57
N ARG A 140 26.99 -22.65 2.54
CA ARG A 140 28.34 -23.26 2.66
C ARG A 140 28.28 -24.73 3.10
N ALA A 141 27.21 -25.15 3.78
CA ALA A 141 26.89 -26.56 4.01
C ALA A 141 26.22 -27.27 2.82
N GLY A 142 26.06 -26.58 1.68
CA GLY A 142 25.51 -27.14 0.46
C GLY A 142 23.98 -27.24 0.44
N ALA A 143 23.26 -26.31 1.08
CA ALA A 143 21.83 -26.17 0.87
C ALA A 143 21.52 -25.76 -0.58
N ASP A 144 20.54 -26.43 -1.19
CA ASP A 144 19.98 -26.08 -2.51
C ASP A 144 18.75 -25.14 -2.33
N VAL A 145 18.02 -25.31 -1.22
CA VAL A 145 16.98 -24.38 -0.75
C VAL A 145 17.29 -23.95 0.68
N VAL A 146 17.31 -22.64 0.94
CA VAL A 146 17.42 -22.04 2.27
C VAL A 146 16.17 -21.23 2.58
N ILE A 147 15.56 -21.51 3.73
CA ILE A 147 14.32 -20.89 4.18
C ILE A 147 14.58 -20.14 5.48
N THR A 148 14.25 -18.87 5.57
CA THR A 148 14.41 -18.10 6.81
C THR A 148 13.07 -17.76 7.42
N GLY A 149 13.08 -17.50 8.73
CA GLY A 149 12.09 -16.62 9.34
C GLY A 149 12.36 -15.17 8.91
N ARG A 150 12.17 -14.23 9.83
CA ARG A 150 12.47 -12.82 9.58
C ARG A 150 13.99 -12.57 9.47
N VAL A 151 14.42 -12.16 8.28
CA VAL A 151 15.73 -11.52 8.01
C VAL A 151 15.50 -10.07 7.55
N THR A 152 16.55 -9.26 7.40
CA THR A 152 16.45 -8.11 6.46
C THR A 152 16.41 -8.62 5.03
N ASP A 153 15.69 -7.94 4.14
CA ASP A 153 15.35 -8.53 2.85
C ASP A 153 16.58 -8.53 1.90
N ALA A 154 17.44 -7.53 1.99
CA ALA A 154 18.80 -7.53 1.45
C ALA A 154 19.69 -8.69 1.96
N ALA A 155 19.43 -9.27 3.14
CA ALA A 155 20.20 -10.42 3.63
C ALA A 155 19.99 -11.69 2.80
N LEU A 156 18.86 -11.78 2.08
CA LEU A 156 18.62 -12.82 1.08
C LEU A 156 19.68 -12.78 -0.03
N VAL A 157 20.35 -11.64 -0.25
CA VAL A 157 21.41 -11.42 -1.26
C VAL A 157 22.82 -11.37 -0.63
N THR A 158 23.00 -10.79 0.57
CA THR A 158 24.32 -10.80 1.25
C THR A 158 24.75 -12.21 1.66
N GLY A 159 23.82 -13.06 2.11
CA GLY A 159 24.09 -14.43 2.51
C GLY A 159 24.70 -15.28 1.38
N PRO A 160 24.09 -15.31 0.18
CA PRO A 160 24.69 -15.88 -1.03
C PRO A 160 26.07 -15.31 -1.39
N ALA A 161 26.23 -13.98 -1.34
CA ALA A 161 27.51 -13.35 -1.69
C ALA A 161 28.62 -13.75 -0.70
N ALA A 162 28.37 -13.70 0.61
CA ALA A 162 29.30 -14.14 1.64
C ALA A 162 29.60 -15.65 1.60
N ALA A 163 28.63 -16.48 1.18
CA ALA A 163 28.85 -17.90 0.95
C ALA A 163 29.77 -18.17 -0.25
N HIS A 164 29.53 -17.49 -1.38
CA HIS A 164 30.23 -17.70 -2.65
C HIS A 164 31.64 -17.12 -2.65
N PHE A 165 31.83 -15.89 -2.14
CA PHE A 165 33.14 -15.24 -2.06
C PHE A 165 33.93 -15.59 -0.78
N GLY A 166 33.30 -16.30 0.16
CA GLY A 166 33.94 -16.71 1.42
C GLY A 166 34.10 -15.58 2.44
N TRP A 167 33.36 -14.47 2.30
CA TRP A 167 33.48 -13.30 3.17
C TRP A 167 33.14 -13.62 4.64
N GLN A 168 33.77 -12.86 5.53
CA GLN A 168 33.71 -12.95 6.98
C GLN A 168 33.05 -11.69 7.61
N PRO A 169 32.54 -11.78 8.85
CA PRO A 169 32.19 -10.60 9.63
C PRO A 169 33.39 -9.64 9.74
N GLY A 170 33.15 -8.33 9.65
CA GLY A 170 34.20 -7.31 9.63
C GLY A 170 34.68 -6.89 8.24
N GLU A 171 34.34 -7.62 7.17
CA GLU A 171 34.65 -7.22 5.78
C GLU A 171 33.65 -6.18 5.24
N TYR A 172 33.48 -5.08 5.98
CA TYR A 172 32.32 -4.19 5.87
C TYR A 172 32.10 -3.61 4.46
N ASP A 173 33.13 -3.15 3.74
CA ASP A 173 32.94 -2.61 2.37
C ASP A 173 32.34 -3.64 1.40
N ARG A 174 32.76 -4.92 1.52
CA ARG A 174 32.27 -6.02 0.68
C ARG A 174 30.82 -6.38 1.02
N LEU A 175 30.54 -6.48 2.32
CA LEU A 175 29.20 -6.73 2.84
C LEU A 175 28.24 -5.60 2.46
N ALA A 176 28.67 -4.33 2.60
CA ALA A 176 27.88 -3.16 2.26
C ALA A 176 27.58 -3.07 0.75
N GLY A 177 28.55 -3.39 -0.11
CA GLY A 177 28.31 -3.52 -1.55
C GLY A 177 27.23 -4.55 -1.89
N ALA A 178 27.21 -5.68 -1.19
CA ALA A 178 26.16 -6.69 -1.34
C ALA A 178 24.83 -6.33 -0.66
N VAL A 179 24.82 -5.53 0.43
CA VAL A 179 23.59 -4.94 0.99
C VAL A 179 22.97 -3.98 -0.02
N VAL A 180 23.77 -3.10 -0.62
CA VAL A 180 23.33 -2.16 -1.66
C VAL A 180 22.83 -2.89 -2.90
N ALA A 181 23.50 -3.98 -3.33
CA ALA A 181 22.98 -4.84 -4.39
C ALA A 181 21.65 -5.51 -3.99
N GLY A 182 21.54 -6.02 -2.75
CA GLY A 182 20.32 -6.65 -2.22
C GLY A 182 19.13 -5.70 -2.19
N HIS A 183 19.35 -4.49 -1.68
CA HIS A 183 18.38 -3.40 -1.63
C HIS A 183 17.88 -2.97 -3.02
N VAL A 184 18.65 -3.20 -4.08
CA VAL A 184 18.22 -2.97 -5.48
C VAL A 184 17.44 -4.16 -6.07
N LEU A 185 17.55 -5.36 -5.49
CA LEU A 185 16.83 -6.55 -5.94
C LEU A 185 15.51 -6.80 -5.20
N GLU A 186 15.35 -6.34 -3.96
CA GLU A 186 14.13 -6.49 -3.16
C GLU A 186 12.93 -5.66 -3.70
N CYS A 187 11.76 -5.76 -3.04
CA CYS A 187 10.53 -5.06 -3.43
C CYS A 187 10.05 -5.31 -4.88
N GLY A 188 10.49 -6.41 -5.50
CA GLY A 188 9.97 -6.93 -6.77
C GLY A 188 10.63 -6.36 -8.02
N THR A 189 10.06 -5.28 -8.59
CA THR A 189 10.44 -4.80 -9.94
C THR A 189 10.77 -3.31 -10.02
N GLN A 190 11.14 -2.69 -8.89
CA GLN A 190 11.35 -1.24 -8.84
C GLN A 190 12.59 -0.80 -9.62
N ALA A 191 13.72 -1.50 -9.47
CA ALA A 191 14.95 -1.24 -10.21
C ALA A 191 14.84 -1.43 -11.74
N THR A 192 13.77 -2.07 -12.23
CA THR A 192 13.46 -2.24 -13.66
C THR A 192 12.36 -1.29 -14.16
N GLY A 193 11.99 -0.27 -13.37
CA GLY A 193 11.03 0.78 -13.73
C GLY A 193 9.65 0.67 -13.06
N GLY A 194 9.42 -0.35 -12.23
CA GLY A 194 8.25 -0.37 -11.34
C GLY A 194 8.28 0.82 -10.36
N ASN A 195 7.13 1.46 -10.13
CA ASN A 195 6.98 2.67 -9.28
C ASN A 195 7.89 3.88 -9.63
N TYR A 196 8.66 3.83 -10.73
CA TYR A 196 9.67 4.83 -11.04
C TYR A 196 9.05 6.18 -11.44
N ALA A 197 9.56 7.28 -10.88
CA ALA A 197 9.00 8.62 -11.10
C ALA A 197 8.97 9.03 -12.59
N PHE A 198 9.98 8.62 -13.36
CA PHE A 198 10.12 8.93 -14.79
C PHE A 198 9.67 7.76 -15.69
N PHE A 199 8.65 6.99 -15.26
CA PHE A 199 8.09 5.80 -15.93
C PHE A 199 7.73 5.94 -17.43
N ARG A 200 7.70 7.16 -17.98
CA ARG A 200 7.44 7.43 -19.40
C ARG A 200 8.66 7.26 -20.30
N GLU A 201 9.84 7.07 -19.73
CA GLU A 201 11.13 6.97 -20.46
C GLU A 201 11.40 5.55 -21.00
N GLY A 202 10.59 4.55 -20.60
CA GLY A 202 10.63 3.19 -21.14
C GLY A 202 9.33 2.40 -20.93
N ASP A 203 9.30 1.14 -21.37
CA ASP A 203 8.07 0.32 -21.36
C ASP A 203 7.80 -0.37 -20.02
N VAL A 204 7.20 0.35 -19.08
CA VAL A 204 6.85 -0.17 -17.74
C VAL A 204 5.55 -1.01 -17.69
N ARG A 205 4.98 -1.46 -18.83
CA ARG A 205 3.67 -2.17 -18.83
C ARG A 205 3.71 -3.53 -18.11
N ARG A 206 4.85 -4.23 -18.15
CA ARG A 206 5.15 -5.43 -17.34
C ARG A 206 6.67 -5.52 -17.17
N PRO A 207 7.26 -4.84 -16.16
CA PRO A 207 8.69 -4.88 -15.92
C PRO A 207 9.16 -6.30 -15.60
N GLY A 208 10.33 -6.70 -16.09
CA GLY A 208 11.00 -7.92 -15.63
C GLY A 208 11.48 -7.79 -14.19
N PHE A 209 11.78 -8.91 -13.53
CA PHE A 209 12.49 -8.87 -12.25
C PHE A 209 13.98 -8.54 -12.45
N PRO A 210 14.62 -7.80 -11.52
CA PRO A 210 16.03 -7.46 -11.60
C PRO A 210 16.93 -8.64 -11.21
N LEU A 211 18.17 -8.59 -11.69
CA LEU A 211 19.27 -9.42 -11.22
C LEU A 211 20.57 -8.60 -11.13
N ALA A 212 21.43 -8.96 -10.17
CA ALA A 212 22.73 -8.34 -9.96
C ALA A 212 23.84 -9.35 -10.24
N GLU A 213 24.84 -8.92 -10.99
CA GLU A 213 26.12 -9.60 -11.19
C GLU A 213 27.10 -9.05 -10.14
N ILE A 214 27.21 -9.72 -8.99
CA ILE A 214 28.01 -9.27 -7.85
C ILE A 214 29.45 -9.76 -7.98
N HIS A 215 30.44 -8.92 -7.64
CA HIS A 215 31.87 -9.20 -7.71
C HIS A 215 32.51 -9.37 -6.32
N ALA A 216 33.71 -9.96 -6.29
CA ALA A 216 34.40 -10.38 -5.06
C ALA A 216 34.89 -9.22 -4.17
N ASP A 217 34.83 -7.98 -4.67
CA ASP A 217 35.15 -6.74 -3.96
C ASP A 217 33.91 -6.01 -3.40
N GLY A 218 32.70 -6.51 -3.69
CA GLY A 218 31.44 -5.88 -3.31
C GLY A 218 30.83 -4.99 -4.40
N SER A 219 31.54 -4.72 -5.51
CA SER A 219 30.92 -4.06 -6.67
C SER A 219 29.89 -4.97 -7.36
N SER A 220 28.96 -4.39 -8.11
CA SER A 220 27.97 -5.18 -8.87
C SER A 220 27.51 -4.49 -10.15
N VAL A 221 26.94 -5.25 -11.08
CA VAL A 221 26.15 -4.71 -12.20
C VAL A 221 24.71 -5.18 -12.10
N VAL A 222 23.78 -4.24 -11.94
CA VAL A 222 22.33 -4.48 -11.94
C VAL A 222 21.83 -4.49 -13.38
N THR A 223 20.98 -5.47 -13.70
CA THR A 223 20.44 -5.73 -15.04
C THR A 223 19.10 -6.47 -14.94
N LYS A 224 18.47 -6.80 -16.07
CA LYS A 224 17.33 -7.73 -16.17
C LYS A 224 17.54 -8.76 -17.29
N HIS A 225 16.66 -9.76 -17.37
CA HIS A 225 16.69 -10.73 -18.47
C HIS A 225 16.27 -10.09 -19.81
N PRO A 226 16.97 -10.37 -20.93
CA PRO A 226 16.59 -9.88 -22.25
C PRO A 226 15.15 -10.25 -22.63
N GLY A 227 14.45 -9.35 -23.32
CA GLY A 227 13.06 -9.57 -23.73
C GLY A 227 12.01 -9.38 -22.63
N THR A 228 12.41 -9.22 -21.36
CA THR A 228 11.51 -8.74 -20.30
C THR A 228 11.32 -7.22 -20.40
N GLY A 229 10.12 -6.75 -20.03
CA GLY A 229 9.77 -5.32 -20.07
C GLY A 229 10.48 -4.49 -19.00
N GLY A 230 10.13 -3.21 -18.93
CA GLY A 230 10.84 -2.24 -18.10
C GLY A 230 12.19 -1.83 -18.70
N PHE A 231 12.99 -1.12 -17.92
CA PHE A 231 14.34 -0.68 -18.28
C PHE A 231 15.24 -0.55 -17.04
N VAL A 232 16.55 -0.66 -17.19
CA VAL A 232 17.51 -0.47 -16.08
C VAL A 232 18.53 0.63 -16.43
N ASP A 233 18.45 1.74 -15.71
CA ASP A 233 19.38 2.86 -15.83
C ASP A 233 19.76 3.45 -14.46
N VAL A 234 20.71 4.40 -14.47
CA VAL A 234 21.17 5.07 -13.25
C VAL A 234 20.00 5.68 -12.46
N GLY A 235 18.93 6.13 -13.11
CA GLY A 235 17.74 6.67 -12.48
C GLY A 235 16.87 5.61 -11.81
N THR A 236 16.58 4.48 -12.45
CA THR A 236 15.78 3.39 -11.83
C THR A 236 16.52 2.79 -10.63
N VAL A 237 17.84 2.61 -10.73
CA VAL A 237 18.69 2.15 -9.62
C VAL A 237 18.79 3.21 -8.52
N THR A 238 18.91 4.50 -8.85
CA THR A 238 18.86 5.58 -7.84
C THR A 238 17.51 5.59 -7.11
N ALA A 239 16.40 5.43 -7.81
CA ALA A 239 15.07 5.45 -7.20
C ALA A 239 14.88 4.31 -6.19
N GLN A 240 15.32 3.09 -6.52
CA GLN A 240 15.28 1.98 -5.56
C GLN A 240 16.28 2.17 -4.41
N LEU A 241 17.48 2.73 -4.64
CA LEU A 241 18.43 3.07 -3.56
C LEU A 241 18.01 4.23 -2.64
N LEU A 242 16.90 4.91 -2.95
CA LEU A 242 16.28 5.90 -2.08
C LEU A 242 15.02 5.36 -1.38
N TYR A 243 14.46 4.24 -1.85
CA TYR A 243 13.23 3.64 -1.35
C TYR A 243 13.40 3.08 0.07
N GLU A 244 12.48 3.36 0.99
CA GLU A 244 12.51 2.90 2.40
C GLU A 244 13.82 3.19 3.17
N THR A 245 14.64 4.14 2.71
CA THR A 245 15.88 4.55 3.40
C THR A 245 15.64 5.66 4.44
N GLY A 246 16.18 5.49 5.65
CA GLY A 246 16.15 6.52 6.70
C GLY A 246 17.21 7.63 6.55
N GLY A 247 18.19 7.44 5.64
CA GLY A 247 19.26 8.40 5.38
C GLY A 247 20.52 7.75 4.82
N ALA A 248 21.64 8.47 4.83
CA ALA A 248 22.92 8.04 4.23
C ALA A 248 23.54 6.78 4.88
N ARG A 249 23.13 6.44 6.12
CA ARG A 249 23.44 5.16 6.77
C ARG A 249 22.22 4.26 6.65
N TYR A 250 22.36 3.18 5.88
CA TYR A 250 21.38 2.10 5.80
C TYR A 250 21.83 0.98 6.73
N LEU A 251 21.03 0.70 7.75
CA LEU A 251 21.45 0.01 8.98
C LEU A 251 21.09 -1.47 8.88
N GLY A 252 22.11 -2.34 8.85
CA GLY A 252 21.96 -3.78 8.65
C GLY A 252 22.58 -4.62 9.77
N PRO A 253 22.09 -5.86 9.99
CA PRO A 253 22.59 -6.75 11.05
C PRO A 253 24.07 -7.17 10.88
N ASP A 254 24.54 -7.27 9.63
CA ASP A 254 25.90 -7.69 9.28
C ASP A 254 26.85 -6.48 9.08
N VAL A 255 26.31 -5.31 8.73
CA VAL A 255 27.03 -4.11 8.29
C VAL A 255 26.10 -2.89 8.22
N THR A 256 26.61 -1.68 8.45
CA THR A 256 25.95 -0.44 8.03
C THR A 256 26.46 -0.01 6.66
N ALA A 257 25.59 0.03 5.64
CA ALA A 257 25.97 0.50 4.32
C ALA A 257 25.93 2.04 4.26
N ARG A 258 27.00 2.66 3.73
CA ARG A 258 27.07 4.11 3.49
C ARG A 258 26.62 4.44 2.07
N LEU A 259 25.31 4.67 1.91
CA LEU A 259 24.69 4.94 0.60
C LEU A 259 25.29 6.18 -0.08
N ASP A 260 25.71 7.17 0.70
CA ASP A 260 26.39 8.39 0.20
C ASP A 260 27.79 8.15 -0.39
N THR A 261 28.33 6.93 -0.28
CA THR A 261 29.61 6.53 -0.90
C THR A 261 29.43 5.70 -2.18
N ALA A 262 28.21 5.24 -2.46
CA ALA A 262 27.90 4.49 -3.66
C ALA A 262 28.05 5.38 -4.91
N ARG A 263 28.73 4.86 -5.94
CA ARG A 263 28.76 5.49 -7.28
C ARG A 263 28.01 4.60 -8.25
N LEU A 264 27.13 5.22 -9.02
CA LEU A 264 26.39 4.60 -10.11
C LEU A 264 26.96 5.06 -11.46
N ALA A 265 27.10 4.13 -12.39
CA ALA A 265 27.47 4.41 -13.77
C ALA A 265 26.72 3.49 -14.73
N GLN A 266 26.29 4.00 -15.89
CA GLN A 266 25.70 3.16 -16.92
C GLN A 266 26.76 2.21 -17.50
N ASP A 267 26.44 0.92 -17.61
CA ASP A 267 27.35 -0.17 -18.03
C ASP A 267 26.81 -0.92 -19.26
N GLY A 268 26.17 -0.16 -20.15
CA GLY A 268 25.44 -0.63 -21.33
C GLY A 268 23.92 -0.42 -21.23
N PRO A 269 23.16 -0.80 -22.28
CA PRO A 269 21.70 -0.84 -22.23
C PRO A 269 21.22 -1.83 -21.17
N ASP A 270 20.18 -1.47 -20.40
CA ASP A 270 19.65 -2.26 -19.28
C ASP A 270 20.71 -2.72 -18.25
N ARG A 271 21.81 -1.96 -18.08
CA ARG A 271 22.93 -2.31 -17.19
C ARG A 271 23.49 -1.10 -16.44
N VAL A 272 23.60 -1.21 -15.12
CA VAL A 272 24.13 -0.16 -14.22
C VAL A 272 25.12 -0.76 -13.26
N ARG A 273 26.35 -0.21 -13.23
CA ARG A 273 27.37 -0.58 -12.27
C ARG A 273 27.21 0.20 -10.98
N ILE A 274 27.32 -0.52 -9.86
CA ILE A 274 27.42 0.02 -8.50
C ILE A 274 28.82 -0.27 -7.98
N GLU A 275 29.56 0.77 -7.60
CA GLU A 275 30.93 0.65 -7.08
C GLU A 275 31.22 1.61 -5.93
N GLY A 276 32.28 1.34 -5.17
CA GLY A 276 32.83 2.27 -4.17
C GLY A 276 32.08 2.39 -2.84
N VAL A 277 30.99 1.64 -2.67
CA VAL A 277 30.24 1.53 -1.41
C VAL A 277 31.17 1.21 -0.25
N ARG A 278 31.01 1.94 0.85
CA ARG A 278 31.70 1.69 2.12
C ARG A 278 30.77 1.08 3.15
N GLY A 279 31.33 0.24 4.00
CA GLY A 279 30.65 -0.29 5.17
C GLY A 279 31.23 0.28 6.45
N GLU A 280 30.34 0.74 7.32
CA GLU A 280 30.63 0.91 8.75
C GLU A 280 30.21 -0.36 9.49
N ALA A 281 30.67 -0.51 10.74
CA ALA A 281 30.26 -1.65 11.56
C ALA A 281 28.72 -1.74 11.65
N PRO A 282 28.14 -2.95 11.80
CA PRO A 282 26.82 -3.05 12.39
C PRO A 282 26.87 -2.38 13.79
N PRO A 283 25.95 -1.45 14.12
CA PRO A 283 25.78 -0.91 15.49
C PRO A 283 25.29 -2.02 16.48
N PRO A 284 24.76 -1.79 17.71
CA PRO A 284 24.62 -2.89 18.71
C PRO A 284 23.28 -3.68 18.94
N THR A 285 22.10 -3.32 18.39
CA THR A 285 20.80 -3.96 18.80
C THR A 285 19.74 -4.20 17.69
N LEU A 286 19.32 -5.43 17.34
CA LEU A 286 18.33 -5.71 16.27
C LEU A 286 17.07 -4.84 16.32
N LYS A 287 16.60 -4.42 15.14
CA LYS A 287 15.16 -4.17 14.90
C LYS A 287 14.38 -5.46 15.14
N VAL A 288 13.37 -5.37 15.99
CA VAL A 288 12.37 -6.41 16.27
C VAL A 288 11.00 -5.89 15.85
N GLY A 289 10.38 -6.57 14.89
CA GLY A 289 9.02 -6.29 14.48
C GLY A 289 8.01 -6.88 15.44
N LEU A 290 7.57 -6.08 16.42
CA LEU A 290 6.50 -6.47 17.35
C LEU A 290 5.15 -6.22 16.68
N ASN A 291 4.53 -7.30 16.22
CA ASN A 291 3.16 -7.29 15.75
C ASN A 291 2.24 -7.56 16.95
N ARG A 292 1.51 -6.55 17.41
CA ARG A 292 0.41 -6.71 18.37
C ARG A 292 -0.94 -6.63 17.66
N LEU A 293 -1.96 -7.21 18.28
CA LEU A 293 -3.35 -6.80 18.02
C LEU A 293 -3.59 -5.51 18.81
N GLY A 294 -3.76 -4.37 18.14
CA GLY A 294 -3.99 -3.07 18.80
C GLY A 294 -5.38 -2.91 19.43
N GLY A 295 -6.06 -4.02 19.73
CA GLY A 295 -7.51 -4.08 19.77
C GLY A 295 -8.11 -4.03 18.36
N PHE A 296 -9.20 -3.29 18.24
CA PHE A 296 -10.02 -3.19 17.04
C PHE A 296 -10.02 -1.75 16.53
N ARG A 297 -9.85 -1.59 15.22
CA ARG A 297 -10.04 -0.33 14.50
C ARG A 297 -11.39 -0.39 13.81
N ASN A 298 -12.08 0.75 13.76
CA ASN A 298 -13.08 0.96 12.73
C ASN A 298 -12.82 2.29 12.02
N GLU A 299 -13.35 2.41 10.81
CA GLU A 299 -13.24 3.64 10.03
C GLU A 299 -14.59 3.94 9.40
N VAL A 300 -15.05 5.18 9.59
CA VAL A 300 -16.19 5.73 8.86
C VAL A 300 -15.70 6.92 8.07
N VAL A 301 -15.87 6.86 6.76
CA VAL A 301 -15.42 7.88 5.82
C VAL A 301 -16.63 8.68 5.36
N PHE A 302 -16.82 9.87 5.93
CA PHE A 302 -17.86 10.81 5.54
C PHE A 302 -17.35 11.69 4.40
N VAL A 303 -18.17 11.92 3.38
CA VAL A 303 -17.79 12.67 2.17
C VAL A 303 -18.45 14.05 2.20
N LEU A 304 -17.71 15.08 2.60
CA LEU A 304 -18.26 16.39 2.96
C LEU A 304 -18.23 17.34 1.78
N THR A 305 -19.38 17.59 1.14
CA THR A 305 -19.37 17.99 -0.27
C THR A 305 -19.52 19.49 -0.56
N GLY A 306 -18.78 20.03 -1.52
CA GLY A 306 -19.03 21.35 -2.11
C GLY A 306 -18.60 22.55 -1.24
N LEU A 307 -19.58 23.32 -0.75
CA LEU A 307 -19.33 24.50 0.10
C LEU A 307 -19.31 24.14 1.59
N ASP A 308 -18.85 25.07 2.43
CA ASP A 308 -19.02 25.02 3.90
C ASP A 308 -18.38 23.77 4.55
N ILE A 309 -17.31 23.24 3.96
CA ILE A 309 -16.65 21.97 4.33
C ILE A 309 -16.35 21.87 5.82
N GLU A 310 -15.78 22.93 6.39
CA GLU A 310 -15.42 23.03 7.80
C GLU A 310 -16.65 23.02 8.72
N ALA A 311 -17.75 23.64 8.29
CA ALA A 311 -19.01 23.64 9.04
C ALA A 311 -19.73 22.29 8.96
N LYS A 312 -19.71 21.62 7.80
CA LYS A 312 -20.14 20.23 7.65
C LYS A 312 -19.32 19.31 8.55
N ALA A 313 -18.00 19.53 8.64
CA ALA A 313 -17.11 18.74 9.48
C ALA A 313 -17.38 18.96 10.97
N ALA A 314 -17.65 20.20 11.39
CA ALA A 314 -18.06 20.52 12.75
C ALA A 314 -19.39 19.83 13.11
N LEU A 315 -20.41 19.90 12.23
CA LEU A 315 -21.71 19.28 12.46
C LEU A 315 -21.63 17.76 12.66
N VAL A 316 -20.86 17.03 11.84
CA VAL A 316 -20.68 15.58 12.02
C VAL A 316 -19.98 15.27 13.34
N ARG A 317 -18.94 16.03 13.70
CA ARG A 317 -18.21 15.87 14.97
C ARG A 317 -19.12 16.13 16.17
N GLU A 318 -19.97 17.15 16.11
CA GLU A 318 -20.95 17.49 17.15
C GLU A 318 -22.04 16.41 17.27
N GLN A 319 -22.64 15.99 16.15
CA GLN A 319 -23.70 14.96 16.15
C GLN A 319 -23.19 13.58 16.61
N LEU A 320 -21.92 13.24 16.36
CA LEU A 320 -21.30 12.02 16.91
C LEU A 320 -20.65 12.21 18.29
N ALA A 321 -20.45 13.44 18.78
CA ALA A 321 -19.90 13.67 20.12
C ALA A 321 -20.74 12.98 21.19
N ASP A 322 -22.06 12.99 21.03
CA ASP A 322 -23.02 12.40 21.97
C ASP A 322 -23.00 10.85 21.93
N ALA A 323 -22.70 10.25 20.77
CA ALA A 323 -22.53 8.80 20.63
C ALA A 323 -21.17 8.33 21.16
N LEU A 324 -20.11 9.09 20.85
CA LEU A 324 -18.75 8.87 21.36
C LEU A 324 -18.71 9.07 22.88
N ALA A 325 -19.39 10.06 23.45
CA ALA A 325 -19.44 10.28 24.90
C ALA A 325 -20.15 9.15 25.67
N LYS A 326 -21.13 8.47 25.06
CA LYS A 326 -21.85 7.33 25.66
C LYS A 326 -21.03 6.03 25.65
N ALA A 327 -20.06 5.91 24.74
CA ALA A 327 -19.25 4.72 24.55
C ALA A 327 -17.84 5.08 24.02
N PRO A 328 -17.01 5.81 24.79
CA PRO A 328 -15.80 6.45 24.28
C PRO A 328 -14.71 5.42 23.90
N PRO A 329 -14.29 5.37 22.62
CA PRO A 329 -13.12 4.60 22.21
C PRO A 329 -11.82 5.23 22.73
N ALA A 330 -10.82 4.39 23.03
CA ALA A 330 -9.50 4.81 23.51
C ALA A 330 -8.78 5.80 22.58
N GLU A 331 -8.94 5.69 21.26
CA GLU A 331 -8.54 6.72 20.29
C GLU A 331 -9.70 7.10 19.37
N VAL A 332 -9.90 8.41 19.19
CA VAL A 332 -10.84 8.99 18.22
C VAL A 332 -10.08 10.03 17.40
N ARG A 333 -9.81 9.71 16.13
CA ARG A 333 -9.10 10.58 15.18
C ARG A 333 -10.05 11.06 14.09
N TRP A 334 -10.01 12.37 13.82
CA TRP A 334 -10.84 13.04 12.82
C TRP A 334 -9.97 13.81 11.82
N ASP A 335 -9.56 13.17 10.73
CA ASP A 335 -8.84 13.84 9.65
C ASP A 335 -9.85 14.49 8.69
N LEU A 336 -9.75 15.82 8.50
CA LEU A 336 -10.38 16.50 7.36
C LEU A 336 -9.35 16.59 6.24
N VAL A 337 -9.68 16.01 5.09
CA VAL A 337 -8.74 15.62 4.03
C VAL A 337 -9.24 16.24 2.74
N ARG A 338 -8.49 17.22 2.21
CA ARG A 338 -8.95 18.13 1.14
C ARG A 338 -8.47 17.66 -0.24
N THR A 339 -9.39 17.43 -1.18
CA THR A 339 -9.09 17.52 -2.64
C THR A 339 -9.90 18.62 -3.33
N ASP A 340 -10.80 19.28 -2.61
CA ASP A 340 -11.66 20.36 -3.07
C ASP A 340 -10.90 21.54 -3.67
N ARG A 341 -11.44 22.01 -4.79
CA ARG A 341 -10.99 23.19 -5.53
C ARG A 341 -12.22 24.04 -5.86
N ALA A 342 -12.05 25.36 -5.84
CA ALA A 342 -13.09 26.26 -6.32
C ALA A 342 -13.40 25.99 -7.81
N ASP A 343 -14.69 25.95 -8.16
CA ASP A 343 -15.18 25.70 -9.53
C ASP A 343 -14.66 24.39 -10.19
N ALA A 344 -14.43 23.34 -9.38
CA ALA A 344 -13.85 22.06 -9.78
C ALA A 344 -14.60 21.30 -10.90
N GLY A 345 -13.90 20.34 -11.54
CA GLY A 345 -14.33 19.72 -12.80
C GLY A 345 -14.70 18.23 -12.77
N THR A 346 -14.56 17.55 -11.65
CA THR A 346 -14.89 16.11 -11.48
C THR A 346 -15.53 15.84 -10.13
N GLU A 347 -16.17 14.68 -10.00
CA GLU A 347 -16.64 14.05 -8.76
C GLU A 347 -15.48 13.49 -7.92
N GLU A 348 -14.25 13.98 -8.20
CA GLU A 348 -12.98 13.73 -7.53
C GLU A 348 -12.06 14.99 -7.44
N THR A 349 -12.55 16.24 -7.67
CA THR A 349 -11.87 17.51 -7.28
C THR A 349 -12.67 18.67 -6.59
N ALA A 350 -13.95 18.54 -6.25
CA ALA A 350 -14.84 19.48 -5.53
C ALA A 350 -15.12 19.27 -4.00
N SER A 351 -14.57 18.26 -3.29
CA SER A 351 -14.82 18.08 -1.83
C SER A 351 -13.69 17.51 -0.96
N ALA A 352 -13.99 17.33 0.33
CA ALA A 352 -13.10 16.74 1.33
C ALA A 352 -13.69 15.48 1.97
N LEU A 353 -12.83 14.51 2.29
CA LEU A 353 -13.18 13.45 3.24
C LEU A 353 -13.05 13.94 4.68
N LEU A 354 -14.05 13.66 5.49
CA LEU A 354 -13.90 13.59 6.94
C LEU A 354 -13.79 12.12 7.34
N ARG A 355 -12.58 11.70 7.71
CA ARG A 355 -12.32 10.32 8.15
C ARG A 355 -12.39 10.26 9.66
N LEU A 356 -13.36 9.52 10.18
CA LEU A 356 -13.39 9.06 11.56
C LEU A 356 -12.65 7.72 11.63
N VAL A 357 -11.44 7.73 12.19
CA VAL A 357 -10.74 6.51 12.59
C VAL A 357 -10.87 6.37 14.10
N VAL A 358 -11.40 5.24 14.56
CA VAL A 358 -11.44 4.90 15.98
C VAL A 358 -10.66 3.64 16.26
N ARG A 359 -10.08 3.54 17.46
CA ARG A 359 -9.40 2.34 17.96
C ARG A 359 -9.77 2.11 19.42
N ASP A 360 -10.01 0.85 19.77
CA ASP A 360 -10.25 0.43 21.15
C ASP A 360 -9.93 -1.07 21.37
N PRO A 361 -9.44 -1.47 22.56
CA PRO A 361 -9.34 -2.89 22.95
C PRO A 361 -10.66 -3.69 22.84
N ASP A 362 -11.83 -3.09 23.08
CA ASP A 362 -13.15 -3.74 22.94
C ASP A 362 -13.77 -3.47 21.56
N GLN A 363 -14.00 -4.54 20.79
CA GLN A 363 -14.70 -4.50 19.50
C GLN A 363 -16.10 -3.86 19.58
N ARG A 364 -16.75 -3.89 20.75
CA ARG A 364 -18.09 -3.32 20.94
C ARG A 364 -18.09 -1.79 20.82
N LEU A 365 -17.04 -1.12 21.32
CA LEU A 365 -16.95 0.34 21.36
C LEU A 365 -16.70 0.92 19.95
N VAL A 366 -15.81 0.31 19.17
CA VAL A 366 -15.57 0.72 17.76
C VAL A 366 -16.53 0.10 16.75
N GLY A 367 -17.24 -0.98 17.10
CA GLY A 367 -17.96 -1.84 16.17
C GLY A 367 -19.34 -1.32 15.75
N ARG A 368 -20.36 -2.17 15.86
CA ARG A 368 -21.70 -1.86 15.36
C ARG A 368 -22.39 -0.69 16.06
N ALA A 369 -22.03 -0.36 17.31
CA ALA A 369 -22.63 0.75 18.03
C ALA A 369 -22.26 2.10 17.36
N LEU A 370 -20.95 2.34 17.19
CA LEU A 370 -20.48 3.52 16.47
C LEU A 370 -20.88 3.50 14.98
N SER A 371 -20.80 2.36 14.32
CA SER A 371 -21.22 2.21 12.92
C SER A 371 -22.72 2.50 12.74
N GLY A 372 -23.54 2.12 13.72
CA GLY A 372 -24.97 2.41 13.79
C GLY A 372 -25.20 3.90 13.92
N ALA A 373 -24.68 4.52 14.99
CA ALA A 373 -24.80 5.97 15.21
C ALA A 373 -24.32 6.80 14.00
N ALA A 374 -23.21 6.40 13.37
CA ALA A 374 -22.68 7.08 12.19
C ALA A 374 -23.57 6.92 10.94
N ILE A 375 -24.33 5.82 10.80
CA ILE A 375 -25.24 5.59 9.68
C ILE A 375 -26.66 6.09 9.98
N GLU A 376 -27.05 6.21 11.25
CA GLU A 376 -28.26 6.92 11.69
C GLU A 376 -28.21 8.41 11.27
N LEU A 377 -27.01 9.01 11.26
CA LEU A 377 -26.78 10.34 10.70
C LEU A 377 -26.99 10.45 9.18
N ALA A 378 -27.06 9.35 8.43
CA ALA A 378 -27.06 9.39 6.96
C ALA A 378 -28.28 10.07 6.33
N LEU A 379 -29.35 10.27 7.10
CA LEU A 379 -30.55 11.01 6.67
C LEU A 379 -30.83 12.26 7.54
N ALA A 380 -29.93 12.59 8.49
CA ALA A 380 -30.16 13.57 9.56
C ALA A 380 -28.97 14.53 9.82
N SER A 381 -27.98 14.55 8.93
CA SER A 381 -26.73 15.32 9.07
C SER A 381 -26.57 16.36 7.96
N TYR A 382 -25.32 16.68 7.59
CA TYR A 382 -24.97 17.63 6.53
C TYR A 382 -25.64 17.28 5.17
N PRO A 383 -25.97 18.29 4.34
CA PRO A 383 -26.47 18.02 3.00
C PRO A 383 -25.42 17.28 2.20
N GLY A 384 -25.82 16.15 1.62
CA GLY A 384 -24.99 15.29 0.80
C GLY A 384 -24.44 14.02 1.45
N PHE A 385 -24.78 13.71 2.69
CA PHE A 385 -24.23 12.55 3.39
C PHE A 385 -24.27 11.24 2.58
N HIS A 386 -23.10 10.66 2.35
CA HIS A 386 -22.89 9.25 2.06
C HIS A 386 -21.54 8.79 2.61
N VAL A 387 -21.29 7.49 2.46
CA VAL A 387 -20.02 6.80 2.74
C VAL A 387 -19.65 5.97 1.50
N PRO A 388 -18.36 5.85 1.12
CA PRO A 388 -17.96 5.14 -0.10
C PRO A 388 -18.15 3.61 0.00
N ALA A 389 -18.23 3.09 1.23
CA ALA A 389 -18.57 1.69 1.52
C ALA A 389 -19.32 1.61 2.88
N PRO A 390 -20.18 0.59 3.11
CA PRO A 390 -20.78 0.37 4.42
C PRO A 390 -19.71 0.17 5.51
N PRO A 391 -19.80 0.85 6.66
CA PRO A 391 -18.77 0.78 7.70
C PRO A 391 -18.60 -0.63 8.26
N GLY A 392 -17.35 -0.94 8.62
CA GLY A 392 -16.96 -2.27 9.08
C GLY A 392 -17.54 -2.64 10.44
N LYS A 393 -17.46 -3.94 10.80
CA LYS A 393 -17.90 -4.44 12.12
C LYS A 393 -16.92 -4.10 13.26
N GLY A 394 -15.96 -3.20 13.02
CA GLY A 394 -14.68 -3.15 13.74
C GLY A 394 -13.80 -4.34 13.37
N ALA A 395 -12.61 -4.10 12.82
CA ALA A 395 -11.64 -5.13 12.44
C ALA A 395 -10.44 -5.10 13.41
N PRO A 396 -9.88 -6.25 13.81
CA PRO A 396 -8.61 -6.26 14.52
C PRO A 396 -7.53 -5.66 13.62
N TYR A 397 -6.78 -4.68 14.11
CA TYR A 397 -5.67 -4.08 13.37
C TYR A 397 -4.34 -4.50 14.00
N GLY A 398 -3.34 -4.68 13.13
CA GLY A 398 -1.97 -4.78 13.59
C GLY A 398 -1.53 -3.41 14.11
N VAL A 399 -1.03 -3.38 15.34
CA VAL A 399 -0.01 -2.40 15.71
C VAL A 399 1.32 -3.05 15.38
N PHE A 400 2.08 -2.43 14.50
CA PHE A 400 3.49 -2.72 14.34
C PHE A 400 4.26 -1.75 15.24
N GLU A 401 4.86 -2.28 16.29
CA GLU A 401 5.81 -1.60 17.15
C GLU A 401 7.23 -2.02 16.71
N GLU A 402 8.10 -1.04 16.48
CA GLU A 402 9.53 -1.30 16.39
C GLU A 402 10.11 -1.33 17.80
N ALA A 403 10.57 -2.50 18.24
CA ALA A 403 11.40 -2.64 19.43
C ALA A 403 12.84 -2.94 19.02
N TYR A 404 13.78 -2.74 19.94
CA TYR A 404 15.20 -2.98 19.68
C TYR A 404 15.84 -3.79 20.81
N VAL A 405 16.62 -4.82 20.48
CA VAL A 405 17.22 -5.77 21.43
C VAL A 405 18.70 -6.02 21.11
N PRO A 406 19.63 -6.08 22.08
CA PRO A 406 21.05 -6.39 21.82
C PRO A 406 21.21 -7.65 20.92
N GLN A 407 22.09 -7.65 19.90
CA GLN A 407 22.09 -8.79 18.93
C GLN A 407 22.53 -10.07 19.70
N ASP A 408 23.39 -9.93 20.70
CA ASP A 408 23.79 -11.00 21.64
C ASP A 408 22.67 -11.53 22.57
N ALA A 409 21.49 -10.90 22.55
CA ALA A 409 20.25 -11.40 23.15
C ALA A 409 19.33 -12.14 22.17
N VAL A 410 19.77 -12.39 20.92
CA VAL A 410 19.02 -13.09 19.86
C VAL A 410 19.83 -14.26 19.34
N ASP A 411 19.31 -15.49 19.53
CA ASP A 411 19.90 -16.73 19.04
C ASP A 411 19.73 -16.88 17.51
N HIS A 412 20.30 -15.98 16.70
CA HIS A 412 20.30 -16.07 15.22
C HIS A 412 20.99 -17.38 14.80
N VAL A 413 20.21 -18.43 14.49
CA VAL A 413 20.73 -19.78 14.26
C VAL A 413 20.47 -20.30 12.85
N ALA A 414 21.49 -20.87 12.23
CA ALA A 414 21.41 -21.59 10.97
C ALA A 414 21.32 -23.11 11.20
N VAL A 415 20.25 -23.73 10.70
CA VAL A 415 20.06 -25.19 10.62
C VAL A 415 20.52 -25.68 9.26
N LEU A 416 21.60 -26.46 9.26
CA LEU A 416 22.22 -27.02 8.07
C LEU A 416 21.39 -28.19 7.49
N PRO A 417 21.62 -28.63 6.24
CA PRO A 417 20.86 -29.73 5.63
C PRO A 417 20.93 -31.08 6.38
N ASP A 418 21.93 -31.24 7.25
CA ASP A 418 22.12 -32.42 8.12
C ASP A 418 21.57 -32.25 9.55
N GLY A 419 20.92 -31.12 9.85
CA GLY A 419 20.29 -30.83 11.14
C GLY A 419 21.19 -30.14 12.18
N ARG A 420 22.47 -29.86 11.89
CA ARG A 420 23.35 -29.11 12.81
C ARG A 420 22.96 -27.62 12.90
N ARG A 421 23.24 -26.97 14.04
CA ARG A 421 22.87 -25.57 14.41
C ARG A 421 24.10 -24.68 14.62
N VAL A 422 24.08 -23.40 14.22
CA VAL A 422 25.22 -22.42 14.28
C VAL A 422 24.75 -20.96 14.49
N THR A 423 25.38 -20.15 15.38
CA THR A 423 24.90 -18.80 15.86
C THR A 423 25.64 -17.55 15.30
N VAL A 424 25.08 -16.31 15.39
CA VAL A 424 25.57 -15.01 14.78
C VAL A 424 25.29 -13.74 15.70
N ALA A 425 25.89 -12.53 15.47
CA ALA A 425 25.94 -11.35 16.40
C ALA A 425 25.66 -9.86 15.86
N PRO A 426 24.45 -9.27 16.09
CA PRO A 426 23.57 -7.54 15.54
C PRO A 426 23.63 -6.01 15.97
N ALA A 427 22.66 -5.18 15.40
CA ALA A 427 22.54 -3.67 15.21
C ALA A 427 21.11 -2.91 15.04
N PRO A 428 20.88 -1.56 15.35
CA PRO A 428 19.55 -0.81 15.45
C PRO A 428 19.12 0.33 14.43
N ASP A 429 17.80 0.77 14.44
CA ASP A 429 17.04 2.05 14.01
C ASP A 429 15.73 2.01 13.07
N ALA A 430 14.98 3.16 12.83
CA ALA A 430 13.51 3.39 12.43
C ALA A 430 13.20 4.54 11.35
N SER A 431 12.03 5.12 10.88
CA SER A 431 10.50 4.98 10.64
C SER A 431 9.96 6.26 9.82
N ALA A 432 8.75 6.69 9.32
CA ALA A 432 7.29 6.39 8.92
C ALA A 432 6.68 7.66 8.12
N HIS A 433 5.45 8.01 7.59
CA HIS A 433 3.98 7.67 7.26
C HIS A 433 3.30 8.91 6.46
N ALA A 434 2.03 9.21 5.99
CA ALA A 434 0.70 8.70 5.43
C ALA A 434 -0.36 9.92 5.29
N THR A 435 -1.52 10.18 4.55
CA THR A 435 -2.48 9.81 3.40
C THR A 435 -3.46 11.06 3.07
N ALA A 436 -4.62 11.25 2.32
CA ALA A 436 -5.74 10.51 1.59
C ALA A 436 -6.59 11.29 0.43
N ALA A 437 -7.96 11.44 0.41
CA ALA A 437 -8.88 11.57 -0.83
C ALA A 437 -10.31 12.41 -0.80
N PRO A 438 -11.50 12.12 -1.49
CA PRO A 438 -12.52 13.00 -2.31
C PRO A 438 -14.10 13.17 -1.89
N ASP A 439 -15.24 13.71 -2.53
CA ASP A 439 -15.56 14.79 -3.59
C ASP A 439 -17.00 15.35 -4.30
N PRO A 440 -18.24 14.75 -4.48
CA PRO A 440 -19.49 14.82 -5.47
C PRO A 440 -20.62 15.88 -6.11
N LEU A 441 -21.37 15.60 -7.31
CA LEU A 441 -22.18 16.26 -8.57
C LEU A 441 -23.40 17.42 -8.85
N PRO A 442 -24.77 17.22 -9.25
CA PRO A 442 -25.75 17.75 -10.39
C PRO A 442 -27.02 18.81 -10.31
N GLU A 443 -27.87 19.19 -11.40
CA GLU A 443 -29.22 20.03 -11.45
C GLU A 443 -30.19 20.43 -12.89
N PRO A 444 -32.54 21.03 -13.36
CA PRO A 444 -33.60 21.30 -14.57
C PRO A 444 -34.55 22.67 -14.90
N PRO A 445 -35.91 22.81 -15.39
CA PRO A 445 -36.62 24.00 -16.13
C PRO A 445 -37.73 25.05 -15.58
N LEU A 446 -37.92 26.33 -16.03
CA LEU A 446 -37.63 27.64 -15.36
C LEU A 446 -38.81 28.71 -15.29
N PRO A 447 -39.02 29.53 -14.22
CA PRO A 447 -39.88 30.76 -14.12
C PRO A 447 -39.33 32.07 -14.73
N GLU A 448 -40.19 33.09 -14.92
CA GLU A 448 -39.91 34.43 -15.51
C GLU A 448 -38.58 35.11 -15.07
N PRO A 449 -37.72 35.63 -15.99
CA PRO A 449 -36.39 36.12 -15.65
C PRO A 449 -36.33 37.23 -14.60
N LEU A 450 -35.21 37.28 -13.87
CA LEU A 450 -34.79 38.47 -13.12
C LEU A 450 -34.35 39.58 -14.10
N PRO A 451 -34.63 40.88 -13.82
CA PRO A 451 -34.14 41.97 -14.65
C PRO A 451 -32.59 41.98 -14.78
N PRO A 452 -32.05 42.37 -15.95
CA PRO A 452 -30.60 42.41 -16.16
C PRO A 452 -29.94 43.52 -15.34
N GLY A 453 -28.73 43.22 -14.84
CA GLY A 453 -27.90 44.12 -14.04
C GLY A 453 -26.44 43.65 -14.02
N PRO A 454 -25.56 44.28 -13.22
CA PRO A 454 -24.19 43.80 -13.04
C PRO A 454 -24.17 42.40 -12.40
N THR A 455 -23.19 41.59 -12.81
CA THR A 455 -22.98 40.22 -12.33
C THR A 455 -21.56 40.03 -11.80
N ARG A 456 -21.40 39.12 -10.83
CA ARG A 456 -20.13 38.74 -10.23
C ARG A 456 -19.96 37.22 -10.25
N ARG A 457 -18.81 36.75 -10.73
CA ARG A 457 -18.45 35.32 -10.78
C ARG A 457 -18.35 34.75 -9.36
N ALA A 458 -19.29 33.89 -8.96
CA ALA A 458 -19.40 33.37 -7.59
C ALA A 458 -20.07 31.98 -7.52
N PRO A 459 -19.89 31.19 -6.44
CA PRO A 459 -20.55 29.89 -6.28
C PRO A 459 -22.07 30.00 -6.22
N LEU A 460 -22.76 29.09 -6.93
CA LEU A 460 -24.22 29.00 -6.94
C LEU A 460 -24.83 28.82 -5.53
N GLY A 461 -24.11 28.14 -4.63
CA GLY A 461 -24.57 27.80 -3.29
C GLY A 461 -24.79 28.98 -2.35
N LEU A 462 -24.35 30.19 -2.70
CA LEU A 462 -24.65 31.42 -1.96
C LEU A 462 -26.15 31.80 -2.07
N VAL A 463 -26.76 31.52 -3.23
CA VAL A 463 -28.13 31.95 -3.57
C VAL A 463 -29.15 30.80 -3.58
N ALA A 464 -28.69 29.55 -3.67
CA ALA A 464 -29.54 28.36 -3.69
C ALA A 464 -29.02 27.18 -2.82
N GLY A 465 -29.92 26.38 -2.26
CA GLY A 465 -29.62 25.14 -1.50
C GLY A 465 -29.86 23.88 -2.33
N ALA A 466 -29.30 22.71 -1.97
CA ALA A 466 -29.33 21.46 -2.77
C ALA A 466 -29.59 20.17 -1.95
N ARG A 467 -30.02 19.09 -2.64
CA ARG A 467 -30.11 17.72 -2.11
C ARG A 467 -30.21 16.66 -3.23
N SER A 468 -29.76 15.43 -3.00
CA SER A 468 -29.77 14.35 -4.00
C SER A 468 -29.97 12.93 -3.45
N GLY A 469 -30.21 11.97 -4.34
CA GLY A 469 -30.23 10.52 -4.05
C GLY A 469 -30.27 9.63 -5.30
N ASP A 470 -30.11 8.32 -5.09
CA ASP A 470 -30.21 7.29 -6.12
C ASP A 470 -31.66 6.99 -6.54
N LYS A 471 -31.79 6.47 -7.76
CA LYS A 471 -33.02 5.92 -8.31
C LYS A 471 -32.70 4.69 -9.17
N GLY A 472 -32.08 3.68 -8.56
CA GLY A 472 -31.57 2.49 -9.27
C GLY A 472 -30.24 2.79 -9.94
N GLY A 473 -30.13 2.57 -11.25
CA GLY A 473 -28.98 2.99 -12.07
C GLY A 473 -28.92 4.50 -12.36
N ASN A 474 -29.98 5.23 -12.00
CA ASN A 474 -30.13 6.67 -12.21
C ASN A 474 -29.93 7.42 -10.88
N ALA A 475 -29.85 8.73 -10.94
CA ALA A 475 -29.82 9.60 -9.77
C ALA A 475 -30.77 10.80 -9.91
N ASN A 476 -31.40 11.24 -8.81
CA ASN A 476 -32.18 12.47 -8.74
C ASN A 476 -31.48 13.52 -7.86
N VAL A 477 -31.69 14.79 -8.18
CA VAL A 477 -31.12 15.94 -7.46
C VAL A 477 -32.14 17.05 -7.49
N GLY A 478 -32.18 17.90 -6.46
CA GLY A 478 -32.94 19.14 -6.49
C GLY A 478 -32.32 20.27 -5.68
N VAL A 479 -32.38 21.47 -6.24
CA VAL A 479 -31.93 22.76 -5.71
C VAL A 479 -33.12 23.71 -5.56
N TRP A 480 -33.00 24.74 -4.73
CA TRP A 480 -34.06 25.73 -4.54
C TRP A 480 -33.52 27.10 -4.16
N ALA A 481 -34.22 28.14 -4.62
CA ALA A 481 -33.98 29.51 -4.24
C ALA A 481 -34.77 29.91 -2.99
N ARG A 482 -34.22 30.83 -2.19
CA ARG A 482 -34.86 31.30 -0.95
C ARG A 482 -35.89 32.42 -1.18
N SER A 483 -35.69 33.28 -2.17
CA SER A 483 -36.58 34.39 -2.57
C SER A 483 -37.12 34.20 -4.00
N ASP A 484 -38.17 34.92 -4.36
CA ASP A 484 -38.70 34.89 -5.74
C ASP A 484 -37.70 35.46 -6.74
N ASP A 485 -36.97 36.53 -6.43
CA ASP A 485 -35.97 37.08 -7.36
C ASP A 485 -34.76 36.16 -7.54
N ALA A 486 -34.32 35.47 -6.48
CA ALA A 486 -33.34 34.39 -6.61
C ALA A 486 -33.91 33.22 -7.42
N TRP A 487 -35.22 32.92 -7.33
CA TRP A 487 -35.87 31.84 -8.09
C TRP A 487 -35.92 32.15 -9.59
N ARG A 488 -36.30 33.39 -9.93
CA ARG A 488 -36.36 33.97 -11.28
C ARG A 488 -35.00 33.97 -11.99
N TRP A 489 -33.91 34.18 -11.27
CA TRP A 489 -32.55 34.01 -11.81
C TRP A 489 -32.09 32.55 -11.81
N LEU A 490 -32.10 31.88 -10.64
CA LEU A 490 -31.57 30.53 -10.40
C LEU A 490 -32.00 29.62 -11.52
N ALA A 491 -33.29 29.67 -11.81
CA ALA A 491 -33.86 28.86 -12.83
C ALA A 491 -33.29 29.26 -14.19
N HIS A 492 -33.50 30.49 -14.67
CA HIS A 492 -33.13 30.86 -16.05
C HIS A 492 -31.69 30.52 -16.44
N GLU A 493 -30.75 30.59 -15.51
CA GLU A 493 -29.37 30.15 -15.70
C GLU A 493 -29.22 28.62 -15.80
N LEU A 494 -29.84 27.87 -14.89
CA LEU A 494 -29.57 26.45 -14.66
C LEU A 494 -30.32 25.54 -15.66
N THR A 495 -29.85 25.51 -16.90
CA THR A 495 -30.40 24.64 -17.97
C THR A 495 -29.80 23.23 -17.97
N ALA A 496 -30.39 22.23 -18.66
CA ALA A 496 -29.78 20.89 -18.77
C ALA A 496 -28.58 20.84 -19.74
N GLY A 497 -28.35 21.90 -20.51
CA GLY A 497 -27.10 22.13 -21.22
C GLY A 497 -26.06 22.69 -20.26
N ARG A 498 -26.38 23.83 -19.64
CA ARG A 498 -25.57 24.45 -18.57
C ARG A 498 -25.17 23.47 -17.48
N PHE A 499 -26.09 22.57 -17.15
CA PHE A 499 -25.86 21.51 -16.22
C PHE A 499 -24.70 20.59 -16.61
N ARG A 500 -24.69 20.10 -17.85
CA ARG A 500 -23.62 19.25 -18.40
C ARG A 500 -22.28 19.99 -18.56
N GLU A 501 -22.29 21.31 -18.55
CA GLU A 501 -21.08 22.14 -18.47
C GLU A 501 -20.56 22.21 -17.02
N LEU A 502 -21.46 22.49 -16.07
CA LEU A 502 -21.19 22.51 -14.63
C LEU A 502 -20.78 21.13 -14.13
N ILE A 503 -21.22 20.06 -14.78
CA ILE A 503 -20.97 18.66 -14.43
C ILE A 503 -20.57 17.84 -15.67
N PRO A 504 -19.26 17.84 -15.98
CA PRO A 504 -18.68 17.15 -17.14
C PRO A 504 -19.01 15.66 -17.27
N GLU A 505 -19.24 14.94 -16.17
CA GLU A 505 -19.48 13.49 -16.19
C GLU A 505 -20.92 13.11 -16.56
N SER A 506 -21.82 14.09 -16.60
CA SER A 506 -23.16 13.92 -17.18
C SER A 506 -23.23 14.29 -18.66
N ARG A 507 -22.13 14.77 -19.25
CA ARG A 507 -22.07 15.37 -20.59
C ARG A 507 -22.69 14.47 -21.66
N ASP A 508 -22.28 13.21 -21.67
CA ASP A 508 -22.69 12.22 -22.66
C ASP A 508 -23.88 11.36 -22.17
N LEU A 509 -24.47 11.71 -21.01
CA LEU A 509 -25.60 11.00 -20.40
C LEU A 509 -26.94 11.73 -20.61
N PRO A 510 -28.08 11.02 -20.52
CA PRO A 510 -29.39 11.66 -20.46
C PRO A 510 -29.56 12.38 -19.11
N VAL A 511 -29.70 13.70 -19.17
CA VAL A 511 -30.09 14.55 -18.03
C VAL A 511 -31.51 15.05 -18.30
N THR A 512 -32.46 14.54 -17.53
CA THR A 512 -33.89 14.80 -17.64
C THR A 512 -34.31 15.92 -16.69
N ARG A 513 -35.28 16.74 -17.15
CA ARG A 513 -35.49 18.12 -16.68
C ARG A 513 -36.86 18.31 -15.94
N HIS A 514 -36.94 18.20 -14.59
CA HIS A 514 -38.20 18.42 -13.80
C HIS A 514 -38.17 19.58 -12.77
N VAL A 515 -38.85 20.70 -13.02
CA VAL A 515 -38.91 21.82 -12.06
C VAL A 515 -40.16 21.74 -11.20
N LEU A 516 -40.05 22.35 -10.02
CA LEU A 516 -41.04 22.36 -8.97
C LEU A 516 -41.30 23.85 -8.60
N PRO A 517 -42.01 24.65 -9.43
CA PRO A 517 -42.02 26.11 -9.29
C PRO A 517 -42.58 26.60 -7.97
N ASN A 518 -43.56 25.87 -7.46
CA ASN A 518 -44.25 26.15 -6.20
C ASN A 518 -43.35 25.93 -4.97
N LEU A 519 -42.19 25.31 -5.15
CA LEU A 519 -41.14 25.14 -4.13
C LEU A 519 -39.97 26.11 -4.33
N ARG A 520 -40.05 27.02 -5.32
CA ARG A 520 -38.91 27.78 -5.86
C ARG A 520 -37.75 26.88 -6.26
N ALA A 521 -38.07 25.68 -6.75
CA ALA A 521 -37.13 24.58 -6.85
C ALA A 521 -37.06 23.96 -8.23
N VAL A 522 -35.92 23.32 -8.42
CA VAL A 522 -35.39 22.65 -9.59
C VAL A 522 -35.12 21.20 -9.11
N ASN A 523 -35.49 20.14 -9.87
CA ASN A 523 -35.10 18.74 -9.59
C ASN A 523 -34.81 17.91 -10.86
N PHE A 524 -33.55 17.54 -11.11
CA PHE A 524 -33.16 16.82 -12.32
C PHE A 524 -33.04 15.31 -12.06
N VAL A 525 -32.92 14.54 -13.14
CA VAL A 525 -32.57 13.12 -13.08
C VAL A 525 -31.45 12.85 -14.09
N VAL A 526 -30.34 12.24 -13.66
CA VAL A 526 -29.28 11.77 -14.56
C VAL A 526 -29.40 10.26 -14.71
N GLU A 527 -29.55 9.79 -15.94
CA GLU A 527 -29.85 8.40 -16.25
C GLU A 527 -28.58 7.60 -16.55
N GLY A 528 -28.52 6.36 -16.06
CA GLY A 528 -27.37 5.46 -16.23
C GLY A 528 -26.09 5.83 -15.47
N ILE A 529 -26.05 6.96 -14.74
CA ILE A 529 -24.84 7.44 -14.06
C ILE A 529 -24.30 6.48 -12.99
N LEU A 530 -25.16 5.68 -12.35
CA LEU A 530 -24.76 4.63 -11.40
C LEU A 530 -24.63 3.23 -12.06
N GLY A 531 -24.62 3.15 -13.40
CA GLY A 531 -24.57 1.89 -14.14
C GLY A 531 -25.76 0.97 -13.82
N ALA A 532 -25.48 -0.23 -13.31
CA ALA A 532 -26.52 -1.16 -12.84
C ALA A 532 -27.05 -0.85 -11.42
N GLY A 533 -26.72 0.32 -10.87
CA GLY A 533 -27.17 0.82 -9.56
C GLY A 533 -26.19 0.53 -8.43
N VAL A 534 -26.57 0.91 -7.20
CA VAL A 534 -25.71 0.94 -5.99
C VAL A 534 -24.82 -0.30 -5.82
N ALA A 535 -25.37 -1.50 -6.06
CA ALA A 535 -24.65 -2.78 -5.90
C ALA A 535 -23.55 -3.04 -6.94
N ALA A 536 -23.48 -2.26 -8.02
CA ALA A 536 -22.46 -2.34 -9.07
C ALA A 536 -21.27 -1.37 -8.84
N GLN A 537 -21.36 -0.46 -7.87
CA GLN A 537 -20.31 0.49 -7.48
C GLN A 537 -19.62 1.21 -8.66
N ALA A 538 -20.40 1.69 -9.64
CA ALA A 538 -19.87 2.31 -10.86
C ALA A 538 -19.27 3.73 -10.66
N ARG A 539 -19.34 4.29 -9.45
CA ARG A 539 -18.94 5.67 -9.11
C ARG A 539 -18.42 5.79 -7.68
N PHE A 540 -17.72 6.90 -7.41
CA PHE A 540 -17.24 7.29 -6.09
C PHE A 540 -18.37 7.58 -5.07
N ASP A 541 -19.47 8.23 -5.49
CA ASP A 541 -20.75 8.23 -4.73
C ASP A 541 -21.71 7.15 -5.29
N PRO A 542 -21.70 5.91 -4.76
CA PRO A 542 -22.54 4.83 -5.27
C PRO A 542 -24.03 4.99 -4.92
N GLN A 543 -24.40 5.95 -4.07
CA GLN A 543 -25.79 6.23 -3.66
C GLN A 543 -26.30 7.58 -4.13
N ALA A 544 -25.49 8.30 -4.90
CA ALA A 544 -25.83 9.57 -5.49
C ALA A 544 -26.38 10.61 -4.46
N LYS A 545 -25.88 10.64 -3.22
CA LYS A 545 -26.41 11.49 -2.14
C LYS A 545 -25.81 12.88 -2.15
N ALA A 546 -24.50 12.98 -2.34
CA ALA A 546 -23.75 14.24 -2.26
C ALA A 546 -23.89 15.11 -3.48
N LEU A 547 -24.01 14.46 -4.64
CA LEU A 547 -24.46 15.00 -5.91
C LEU A 547 -24.70 16.53 -5.89
N GLY A 548 -25.86 17.04 -5.51
CA GLY A 548 -26.22 18.47 -5.65
C GLY A 548 -25.31 19.51 -4.96
N GLU A 549 -24.36 19.13 -4.10
CA GLU A 549 -23.46 20.08 -3.43
C GLU A 549 -22.22 20.49 -4.27
N TRP A 550 -21.68 19.69 -5.21
CA TRP A 550 -20.64 20.19 -6.15
C TRP A 550 -21.21 21.29 -7.03
N LEU A 551 -22.45 21.15 -7.50
CA LEU A 551 -23.08 22.20 -8.29
C LEU A 551 -23.30 23.50 -7.49
N ARG A 552 -23.48 23.43 -6.16
CA ARG A 552 -23.41 24.62 -5.29
C ARG A 552 -22.00 25.23 -5.20
N SER A 553 -20.93 24.45 -5.33
CA SER A 553 -19.54 24.96 -5.38
C SER A 553 -19.07 25.38 -6.77
N ARG A 554 -19.75 24.98 -7.86
CA ARG A 554 -19.53 25.52 -9.21
C ARG A 554 -19.84 27.02 -9.25
N HIS A 555 -19.01 27.78 -9.96
CA HIS A 555 -19.22 29.22 -10.12
C HIS A 555 -20.14 29.53 -11.31
N LEU A 556 -20.90 30.60 -11.16
CA LEU A 556 -21.78 31.19 -12.15
C LEU A 556 -21.63 32.72 -12.13
N ASP A 557 -22.14 33.40 -13.14
CA ASP A 557 -22.13 34.86 -13.20
C ASP A 557 -23.41 35.40 -12.56
N ILE A 558 -23.38 35.53 -11.23
CA ILE A 558 -24.56 35.77 -10.40
C ILE A 558 -24.83 37.28 -10.31
N PRO A 559 -26.07 37.76 -10.52
CA PRO A 559 -26.44 39.17 -10.35
C PRO A 559 -26.08 39.71 -8.97
N GLU A 560 -25.48 40.91 -8.91
CA GLU A 560 -25.05 41.52 -7.65
C GLU A 560 -26.21 41.80 -6.69
N ALA A 561 -27.43 41.93 -7.20
CA ALA A 561 -28.66 42.08 -6.41
C ALA A 561 -29.06 40.82 -5.61
N LEU A 562 -28.34 39.69 -5.76
CA LEU A 562 -28.58 38.43 -5.05
C LEU A 562 -27.44 38.05 -4.07
N LEU A 563 -26.37 38.85 -3.98
CA LEU A 563 -25.09 38.52 -3.34
C LEU A 563 -24.77 39.34 -2.08
#